data_AF-A0AAJ0FFA4-F1
#
_entry.id   AF-A0AAJ0FFA4-F1
#
_cell.length_a   1.000
_cell.length_b   1.000
_cell.length_c   1.000
_cell.angle_alpha   90.00
_cell.angle_beta   90.00
_cell.angle_gamma   90.00
#
_symmetry.space_group_name_H-M   'P 1'
#
loop_
_entity.id
_entity.type
_entity.pdbx_description
1 polymer ?
#
loop_
_entity_poly.entity_id
_entity_poly.type
_entity_poly.pdbx_seq_one_letter_code
_entity_poly.pdbx_strand_id
1 'polypeptide(L)'
;MEDLVITPSQKAQLHEVADLMLEIYRTLARMRYLDPSWIREGPHDISVLLPMYHSHGLDATVIYLYGILPYVDTGGAENVDFFQGGEFADFRLDESVERGRDPFYEGEDEVALRPWMTPLSLLGNHQSVIIYDAKKHCIGIFDQESGGSTDHNLWAVVQETSEGGEGAGEEKEEAGEDGENSQDEEEGEDEEDEDEDGDEDEDEDMKEDEDEEDGEGPYDEMDSRPAANVLRDIIRWYHELIETPGGGQHSGGEWDAELVKPLYRKHGWPHDNFDGDAFLVDQARAAAAASAKWSAEEPLHEVAKYRGWLEDDDSPAMRQRRDRLGAAQTVDEEWVARWELWQAEQRNRHVRKKLHEAEEVRDRECPNGQCQKPEDLPLWELRQLRINSWEKQRTLEATQQEAAKETETGEPEGVPGIQLRLRHAEKQAATYHKAYEASRINAERLCPGRQPFTLGLGVETSGLDLEERMANLTSYIEDSQSQAAAIQDWMAQLPADGTADQARKLAQEAVNKKEQYIETCMEQCRGVALSLEKGV
;
A
#
# COMPACT_ATOMS: atom_id res chain seq x y z
N MET A 1 -29.52 32.83 9.66
CA MET A 1 -30.30 31.60 9.39
C MET A 1 -31.19 31.88 8.21
N GLU A 2 -30.59 31.98 7.01
CA GLU A 2 -31.35 31.77 5.79
C GLU A 2 -31.40 30.25 5.61
N ASP A 3 -32.60 29.68 5.72
CA ASP A 3 -32.85 28.30 5.32
C ASP A 3 -32.53 28.22 3.81
N LEU A 4 -31.34 27.76 3.45
CA LEU A 4 -30.99 27.42 2.07
C LEU A 4 -31.87 26.23 1.65
N VAL A 5 -32.99 26.55 1.00
CA VAL A 5 -34.02 25.59 0.62
C VAL A 5 -33.54 24.78 -0.59
N ILE A 6 -33.04 23.57 -0.32
CA ILE A 6 -32.81 22.56 -1.37
C ILE A 6 -34.13 22.28 -2.07
N THR A 7 -34.15 22.45 -3.39
CA THR A 7 -35.38 22.21 -4.17
C THR A 7 -35.74 20.72 -4.19
N PRO A 8 -37.01 20.34 -4.39
CA PRO A 8 -37.39 18.94 -4.52
C PRO A 8 -36.65 18.20 -5.65
N SER A 9 -36.26 18.90 -6.72
CA SER A 9 -35.50 18.33 -7.83
C SER A 9 -34.06 18.02 -7.42
N GLN A 10 -33.37 18.97 -6.78
CA GLN A 10 -32.02 18.73 -6.24
C GLN A 10 -32.04 17.61 -5.23
N LYS A 11 -33.03 17.59 -4.34
CA LYS A 11 -33.21 16.50 -3.39
C LYS A 11 -33.34 15.14 -4.08
N ALA A 12 -34.14 15.04 -5.15
CA ALA A 12 -34.27 13.79 -5.90
C ALA A 12 -32.96 13.35 -6.56
N GLN A 13 -32.19 14.29 -7.11
CA GLN A 13 -30.86 14.03 -7.68
C GLN A 13 -29.86 13.51 -6.63
N LEU A 14 -29.83 14.11 -5.45
CA LEU A 14 -28.95 13.68 -4.36
C LEU A 14 -29.33 12.30 -3.81
N HIS A 15 -30.63 11.99 -3.74
CA HIS A 15 -31.10 10.63 -3.42
C HIS A 15 -30.72 9.63 -4.51
N GLU A 16 -30.79 9.98 -5.79
CA GLU A 16 -30.34 9.10 -6.88
C GLU A 16 -28.85 8.74 -6.75
N VAL A 17 -28.00 9.70 -6.39
CA VAL A 17 -26.57 9.46 -6.12
C VAL A 17 -26.40 8.52 -4.92
N ALA A 18 -27.04 8.82 -3.79
CA ALA A 18 -26.92 8.01 -2.58
C ALA A 18 -27.44 6.56 -2.77
N ASP A 19 -28.55 6.40 -3.48
CA ASP A 19 -29.13 5.08 -3.78
C ASP A 19 -28.21 4.26 -4.69
N LEU A 20 -27.57 4.88 -5.69
CA LEU A 20 -26.64 4.22 -6.59
C LEU A 20 -25.31 3.88 -5.90
N MET A 21 -24.79 4.74 -5.03
CA MET A 21 -23.63 4.42 -4.18
C MET A 21 -23.93 3.21 -3.29
N LEU A 22 -25.13 3.16 -2.70
CA LEU A 22 -25.55 2.02 -1.89
C LEU A 22 -25.66 0.75 -2.72
N GLU A 23 -26.12 0.84 -3.97
CA GLU A 23 -26.15 -0.30 -4.89
C GLU A 23 -24.75 -0.80 -5.27
N ILE A 24 -23.76 0.09 -5.42
CA ILE A 24 -22.34 -0.29 -5.57
C ILE A 24 -21.88 -1.07 -4.33
N TYR A 25 -22.10 -0.56 -3.12
CA TYR A 25 -21.64 -1.23 -1.89
C TYR A 25 -22.32 -2.59 -1.71
N ARG A 26 -23.62 -2.68 -2.01
CA ARG A 26 -24.35 -3.96 -2.01
C ARG A 26 -23.83 -4.93 -3.07
N THR A 27 -23.38 -4.43 -4.22
CA THR A 27 -22.73 -5.25 -5.25
C THR A 27 -21.40 -5.82 -4.73
N LEU A 28 -20.55 -4.99 -4.11
CA LEU A 28 -19.31 -5.44 -3.47
C LEU A 28 -19.56 -6.48 -2.36
N ALA A 29 -20.63 -6.31 -1.57
CA ALA A 29 -21.02 -7.30 -0.57
C ALA A 29 -21.49 -8.63 -1.20
N ARG A 30 -22.22 -8.58 -2.32
CA ARG A 30 -22.58 -9.78 -3.11
C ARG A 30 -21.35 -10.48 -3.68
N MET A 31 -20.33 -9.72 -4.09
CA MET A 31 -19.03 -10.22 -4.54
C MET A 31 -18.17 -10.80 -3.41
N ARG A 32 -18.65 -10.80 -2.16
CA ARG A 32 -17.93 -11.21 -0.94
C ARG A 32 -16.73 -10.34 -0.56
N TYR A 33 -16.61 -9.15 -1.16
CA TYR A 33 -15.57 -8.19 -0.81
C TYR A 33 -15.89 -7.48 0.52
N LEU A 34 -17.10 -6.92 0.63
CA LEU A 34 -17.57 -6.31 1.88
C LEU A 34 -18.40 -7.30 2.70
N ASP A 35 -18.28 -7.23 4.03
CA ASP A 35 -19.29 -7.82 4.90
C ASP A 35 -20.57 -6.96 4.86
N PRO A 36 -21.76 -7.54 4.58
CA PRO A 36 -23.00 -6.77 4.55
C PRO A 36 -23.28 -6.00 5.84
N SER A 37 -22.76 -6.45 6.99
CA SER A 37 -22.95 -5.76 8.27
C SER A 37 -22.07 -4.53 8.46
N TRP A 38 -21.09 -4.30 7.58
CA TRP A 38 -20.28 -3.08 7.55
C TRP A 38 -20.98 -1.92 6.85
N ILE A 39 -21.95 -2.21 5.97
CA ILE A 39 -22.64 -1.17 5.20
C ILE A 39 -23.66 -0.47 6.10
N ARG A 40 -23.53 0.84 6.23
CA ARG A 40 -24.42 1.69 7.00
C ARG A 40 -25.22 2.56 6.04
N GLU A 41 -26.53 2.38 6.05
CA GLU A 41 -27.45 3.11 5.17
C GLU A 41 -27.90 4.41 5.84
N GLY A 42 -28.01 5.49 5.06
CA GLY A 42 -28.56 6.76 5.52
C GLY A 42 -30.06 6.69 5.85
N PRO A 43 -30.64 7.74 6.47
CA PRO A 43 -29.97 8.99 6.84
C PRO A 43 -29.18 8.89 8.16
N HIS A 44 -28.20 9.77 8.31
CA HIS A 44 -27.31 9.88 9.46
C HIS A 44 -27.53 11.20 10.21
N ASP A 45 -27.28 11.19 11.52
CA ASP A 45 -27.26 12.43 12.30
C ASP A 45 -25.90 13.11 12.14
N ILE A 46 -25.88 14.20 11.40
CA ILE A 46 -24.70 15.04 11.13
C ILE A 46 -24.75 16.36 11.89
N SER A 47 -25.70 16.52 12.83
CA SER A 47 -25.97 17.81 13.49
C SER A 47 -24.74 18.37 14.22
N VAL A 48 -23.89 17.48 14.73
CA VAL A 48 -22.67 17.85 15.46
C VAL A 48 -21.56 18.41 14.55
N LEU A 49 -21.59 18.08 13.26
CA LEU A 49 -20.58 18.46 12.27
C LEU A 49 -20.97 19.69 11.45
N LEU A 50 -22.23 20.13 11.54
CA LEU A 50 -22.71 21.32 10.83
C LEU A 50 -21.83 22.56 11.03
N PRO A 51 -21.33 22.89 12.25
CA PRO A 51 -20.43 24.04 12.41
C PRO A 51 -19.16 23.94 11.56
N MET A 52 -18.57 22.73 11.48
CA MET A 52 -17.36 22.47 10.70
C MET A 52 -17.66 22.46 9.19
N TYR A 53 -18.78 21.87 8.75
CA TYR A 53 -19.18 21.95 7.35
C TYR A 53 -19.37 23.40 6.88
N HIS A 54 -19.95 24.25 7.74
CA HIS A 54 -20.10 25.67 7.46
C HIS A 54 -18.77 26.43 7.48
N SER A 55 -17.80 26.05 8.33
CA SER A 55 -16.46 26.67 8.29
C SER A 55 -15.68 26.33 7.03
N HIS A 56 -15.87 25.14 6.46
CA HIS A 56 -15.33 24.77 5.14
C HIS A 56 -16.14 25.32 3.96
N GLY A 57 -17.16 26.14 4.24
CA GLY A 57 -17.96 26.79 3.20
C GLY A 57 -18.83 25.83 2.38
N LEU A 58 -19.12 24.62 2.86
CA LEU A 58 -19.86 23.61 2.09
C LEU A 58 -21.29 24.08 1.74
N ASP A 59 -21.69 23.83 0.50
CA ASP A 59 -23.05 24.14 0.03
C ASP A 59 -24.09 23.25 0.72
N ALA A 60 -25.30 23.78 0.91
CA ALA A 60 -26.39 23.04 1.55
C ALA A 60 -26.71 21.71 0.86
N THR A 61 -26.52 21.60 -0.46
CA THR A 61 -26.71 20.34 -1.20
C THR A 61 -25.67 19.29 -0.83
N VAL A 62 -24.40 19.66 -0.65
CA VAL A 62 -23.33 18.76 -0.21
C VAL A 62 -23.54 18.34 1.23
N ILE A 63 -23.87 19.29 2.12
CA ILE A 63 -24.20 18.99 3.53
C ILE A 63 -25.37 18.00 3.62
N TYR A 64 -26.41 18.20 2.79
CA TYR A 64 -27.55 17.28 2.74
C TYR A 64 -27.15 15.89 2.23
N LEU A 65 -26.28 15.82 1.21
CA LEU A 65 -25.77 14.58 0.67
C LEU A 65 -25.00 13.77 1.72
N TYR A 66 -24.12 14.41 2.50
CA TYR A 66 -23.39 13.76 3.61
C TYR A 66 -24.32 13.12 4.64
N GLY A 67 -25.50 13.72 4.86
CA GLY A 67 -26.52 13.16 5.75
C GLY A 67 -27.25 11.92 5.21
N ILE A 68 -27.10 11.57 3.92
CA ILE A 68 -27.82 10.44 3.31
C ILE A 68 -26.91 9.43 2.59
N LEU A 69 -25.65 9.77 2.33
CA LEU A 69 -24.69 8.86 1.70
C LEU A 69 -24.47 7.62 2.58
N PRO A 70 -24.43 6.42 1.99
CA PRO A 70 -24.00 5.24 2.72
C PRO A 70 -22.49 5.31 3.00
N TYR A 71 -22.05 4.65 4.07
CA TYR A 71 -20.63 4.49 4.39
C TYR A 71 -20.33 3.06 4.87
N VAL A 72 -19.04 2.73 4.96
CA VAL A 72 -18.54 1.42 5.41
C VAL A 72 -17.90 1.58 6.79
N ASP A 73 -18.41 0.84 7.77
CA ASP A 73 -17.86 0.75 9.14
C ASP A 73 -17.42 -0.69 9.40
N THR A 74 -16.11 -0.91 9.33
CA THR A 74 -15.51 -2.22 9.56
C THR A 74 -15.38 -2.55 11.05
N GLY A 75 -15.67 -1.60 11.95
CA GLY A 75 -15.41 -1.73 13.38
C GLY A 75 -13.92 -1.92 13.70
N GLY A 76 -13.02 -1.52 12.80
CA GLY A 76 -11.58 -1.78 12.88
C GLY A 76 -11.17 -3.21 12.55
N ALA A 77 -12.04 -3.99 11.87
CA ALA A 77 -11.74 -5.38 11.52
C ALA A 77 -10.68 -5.50 10.43
N GLU A 78 -10.75 -4.60 9.46
CA GLU A 78 -9.89 -4.55 8.29
C GLU A 78 -10.04 -3.17 7.64
N ASN A 79 -8.99 -2.68 7.01
CA ASN A 79 -9.08 -1.56 6.08
C ASN A 79 -9.34 -2.16 4.69
N VAL A 80 -10.22 -1.56 3.92
CA VAL A 80 -10.58 -2.05 2.59
C VAL A 80 -10.52 -0.90 1.60
N ASP A 81 -9.92 -1.15 0.45
CA ASP A 81 -9.94 -0.18 -0.64
C ASP A 81 -11.32 -0.17 -1.29
N PHE A 82 -11.59 0.90 -2.00
CA PHE A 82 -12.75 1.08 -2.84
C PHE A 82 -12.32 1.11 -4.31
N PHE A 83 -13.16 1.69 -5.15
CA PHE A 83 -13.04 1.71 -6.59
C PHE A 83 -11.66 2.23 -7.04
N GLN A 84 -10.97 1.44 -7.87
CA GLN A 84 -9.65 1.77 -8.45
C GLN A 84 -8.66 2.28 -7.39
N GLY A 85 -8.53 1.53 -6.29
CA GLY A 85 -7.56 1.77 -5.22
C GLY A 85 -7.87 2.97 -4.31
N GLY A 86 -8.95 3.72 -4.54
CA GLY A 86 -9.42 4.78 -3.65
C GLY A 86 -9.90 4.23 -2.30
N GLU A 87 -10.33 5.10 -1.40
CA GLU A 87 -10.84 4.75 -0.06
C GLU A 87 -12.36 5.00 0.04
N PHE A 88 -13.05 4.27 0.93
CA PHE A 88 -14.43 4.57 1.27
C PHE A 88 -14.52 5.87 2.08
N ALA A 89 -15.38 6.79 1.66
CA ALA A 89 -15.61 8.04 2.40
C ALA A 89 -16.61 7.86 3.55
N ASP A 90 -16.29 8.39 4.73
CA ASP A 90 -17.24 8.60 5.84
C ASP A 90 -17.19 10.06 6.30
N PHE A 91 -18.02 10.90 5.69
CA PHE A 91 -18.07 12.34 5.98
C PHE A 91 -18.62 12.69 7.37
N ARG A 92 -18.87 11.69 8.22
CA ARG A 92 -19.14 11.91 9.65
C ARG A 92 -17.86 12.03 10.47
N LEU A 93 -16.70 11.82 9.83
CA LEU A 93 -15.38 11.99 10.40
C LEU A 93 -14.77 13.29 9.85
N ASP A 94 -14.25 14.11 10.75
CA ASP A 94 -13.65 15.41 10.44
C ASP A 94 -12.56 15.28 9.37
N GLU A 95 -11.68 14.28 9.52
CA GLU A 95 -10.60 13.98 8.58
C GLU A 95 -11.10 13.70 7.16
N SER A 96 -12.20 12.96 7.00
CA SER A 96 -12.77 12.66 5.67
C SER A 96 -13.31 13.91 4.98
N VAL A 97 -13.79 14.88 5.77
CA VAL A 97 -14.30 16.15 5.24
C VAL A 97 -13.13 17.01 4.78
N GLU A 98 -12.10 17.14 5.62
CA GLU A 98 -10.89 17.92 5.33
C GLU A 98 -10.15 17.37 4.10
N ARG A 99 -9.80 16.07 4.11
CA ARG A 99 -9.20 15.38 2.94
C ARG A 99 -10.09 15.48 1.71
N GLY A 100 -11.42 15.52 1.90
CA GLY A 100 -12.36 15.65 0.80
C GLY A 100 -12.41 17.05 0.16
N ARG A 101 -11.84 18.10 0.78
CA ARG A 101 -11.78 19.45 0.18
C ARG A 101 -10.60 19.62 -0.76
N ASP A 102 -9.50 18.96 -0.44
CA ASP A 102 -8.28 18.89 -1.25
C ASP A 102 -7.95 17.40 -1.49
N PRO A 103 -8.63 16.75 -2.45
CA PRO A 103 -8.52 15.31 -2.64
C PRO A 103 -7.13 14.84 -3.06
N PHE A 104 -6.24 15.72 -3.53
CA PHE A 104 -4.90 15.36 -4.02
C PHE A 104 -3.74 16.00 -3.23
N TYR A 105 -4.04 16.66 -2.11
CA TYR A 105 -3.06 17.30 -1.21
C TYR A 105 -2.17 18.32 -1.91
N GLU A 106 -2.74 19.10 -2.84
CA GLU A 106 -1.97 20.13 -3.54
C GLU A 106 -1.66 21.32 -2.63
N GLY A 107 -2.39 21.49 -1.51
CA GLY A 107 -2.09 22.46 -0.46
C GLY A 107 -2.31 23.92 -0.86
N GLU A 108 -2.82 24.16 -2.06
CA GLU A 108 -3.15 25.48 -2.61
C GLU A 108 -4.67 25.67 -2.63
N ASP A 109 -5.17 26.73 -1.98
CA ASP A 109 -6.62 27.05 -1.89
C ASP A 109 -7.28 27.19 -3.27
N GLU A 110 -6.50 27.55 -4.29
CA GLU A 110 -6.93 27.67 -5.69
C GLU A 110 -7.27 26.32 -6.35
N VAL A 111 -6.75 25.23 -5.79
CA VAL A 111 -6.98 23.84 -6.22
C VAL A 111 -7.97 23.12 -5.29
N ALA A 112 -8.61 23.84 -4.37
CA ALA A 112 -9.68 23.25 -3.57
C ALA A 112 -10.93 22.98 -4.42
N LEU A 113 -11.67 21.92 -4.08
CA LEU A 113 -12.97 21.67 -4.69
C LEU A 113 -13.92 22.84 -4.45
N ARG A 114 -14.84 23.12 -5.38
CA ARG A 114 -15.87 24.12 -5.16
C ARG A 114 -16.80 23.74 -3.99
N PRO A 115 -17.47 24.71 -3.33
CA PRO A 115 -18.43 24.45 -2.25
C PRO A 115 -19.54 23.43 -2.55
N TRP A 116 -19.93 23.32 -3.82
CA TRP A 116 -20.97 22.41 -4.32
C TRP A 116 -20.42 21.11 -4.92
N MET A 117 -19.11 20.90 -4.84
CA MET A 117 -18.44 19.67 -5.26
C MET A 117 -17.97 18.89 -4.05
N THR A 118 -17.98 17.56 -4.16
CA THR A 118 -17.49 16.67 -3.11
C THR A 118 -17.04 15.32 -3.68
N PRO A 119 -16.01 14.68 -3.11
CA PRO A 119 -15.69 13.31 -3.45
C PRO A 119 -16.79 12.34 -2.99
N LEU A 120 -16.96 11.25 -3.72
CA LEU A 120 -17.73 10.07 -3.33
C LEU A 120 -16.82 8.91 -2.91
N SER A 121 -15.52 9.02 -3.15
CA SER A 121 -14.43 8.18 -2.64
C SER A 121 -13.27 9.07 -2.21
N LEU A 122 -12.48 8.67 -1.23
CA LEU A 122 -11.27 9.40 -0.86
C LEU A 122 -10.06 8.88 -1.64
N LEU A 123 -9.00 9.69 -1.71
CA LEU A 123 -7.75 9.27 -2.33
C LEU A 123 -7.05 8.24 -1.44
N GLY A 124 -6.78 7.06 -2.00
CA GLY A 124 -5.90 6.05 -1.42
C GLY A 124 -4.43 6.36 -1.72
N ASN A 125 -3.55 5.35 -1.67
CA ASN A 125 -2.13 5.56 -2.00
C ASN A 125 -1.91 5.69 -3.52
N HIS A 126 -1.96 6.92 -4.02
CA HIS A 126 -1.74 7.27 -5.44
C HIS A 126 -2.76 6.65 -6.41
N GLN A 127 -4.04 6.94 -6.21
CA GLN A 127 -5.14 6.24 -6.88
C GLN A 127 -6.23 7.18 -7.42
N SER A 128 -7.36 6.60 -7.83
CA SER A 128 -8.48 7.33 -8.40
C SER A 128 -9.51 7.85 -7.38
N VAL A 129 -10.05 9.04 -7.63
CA VAL A 129 -11.07 9.72 -6.82
C VAL A 129 -12.31 9.99 -7.67
N ILE A 130 -13.48 9.60 -7.16
CA ILE A 130 -14.78 9.89 -7.78
C ILE A 130 -15.26 11.24 -7.24
N ILE A 131 -15.39 12.27 -8.08
CA ILE A 131 -15.80 13.62 -7.68
C ILE A 131 -17.19 13.93 -8.23
N TYR A 132 -18.10 14.37 -7.36
CA TYR A 132 -19.47 14.74 -7.70
C TYR A 132 -19.67 16.26 -7.67
N ASP A 133 -20.22 16.82 -8.76
CA ASP A 133 -20.67 18.22 -8.84
C ASP A 133 -22.20 18.28 -8.66
N ALA A 134 -22.65 18.83 -7.53
CA ALA A 134 -24.08 18.94 -7.22
C ALA A 134 -24.83 20.01 -8.03
N LYS A 135 -24.13 21.00 -8.62
CA LYS A 135 -24.75 22.02 -9.50
C LYS A 135 -25.01 21.44 -10.89
N LYS A 136 -24.04 20.73 -11.46
CA LYS A 136 -24.15 20.13 -12.80
C LYS A 136 -24.80 18.74 -12.77
N HIS A 137 -24.84 18.10 -11.60
CA HIS A 137 -25.27 16.71 -11.43
C HIS A 137 -24.47 15.74 -12.31
N CYS A 138 -23.15 15.91 -12.29
CA CYS A 138 -22.19 15.09 -13.02
C CYS A 138 -21.13 14.52 -12.07
N ILE A 139 -20.44 13.47 -12.53
CA ILE A 139 -19.31 12.86 -11.86
C ILE A 139 -18.12 12.82 -12.82
N GLY A 140 -16.94 13.17 -12.31
CA GLY A 140 -15.65 12.83 -12.91
C GLY A 140 -14.92 11.80 -12.05
N ILE A 141 -14.05 11.00 -12.67
CA ILE A 141 -13.16 10.06 -11.98
C ILE A 141 -11.75 10.47 -12.36
N PHE A 142 -10.94 10.85 -11.38
CA PHE A 142 -9.61 11.41 -11.58
C PHE A 142 -8.55 10.56 -10.92
N ASP A 143 -7.44 10.38 -11.60
CA ASP A 143 -6.33 9.58 -11.12
C ASP A 143 -5.11 10.44 -10.85
N GLN A 144 -4.53 10.30 -9.65
CA GLN A 144 -3.43 11.14 -9.21
C GLN A 144 -2.17 10.91 -10.06
N GLU A 145 -1.89 9.67 -10.46
CA GLU A 145 -0.64 9.34 -11.15
C GLU A 145 -0.66 9.77 -12.63
N SER A 146 -1.76 9.50 -13.31
CA SER A 146 -1.91 9.87 -14.72
C SER A 146 -2.29 11.33 -14.94
N GLY A 147 -2.83 12.00 -13.92
CA GLY A 147 -3.36 13.37 -14.02
C GLY A 147 -4.59 13.47 -14.94
N GLY A 148 -5.24 12.34 -15.26
CA GLY A 148 -6.34 12.25 -16.22
C GLY A 148 -7.54 11.48 -15.68
N SER A 149 -8.54 11.26 -16.54
CA SER A 149 -9.71 10.47 -16.15
C SER A 149 -9.51 8.98 -16.36
N THR A 150 -9.80 8.20 -15.32
CA THR A 150 -9.84 6.72 -15.33
C THR A 150 -11.23 6.15 -15.61
N ASP A 151 -12.18 6.99 -16.04
CA ASP A 151 -13.47 6.54 -16.53
C ASP A 151 -13.31 5.81 -17.88
N HIS A 152 -13.61 4.50 -17.89
CA HIS A 152 -13.51 3.67 -19.10
C HIS A 152 -14.30 4.20 -20.30
N ASN A 153 -15.34 5.01 -20.09
CA ASN A 153 -16.14 5.56 -21.19
C ASN A 153 -15.62 6.90 -21.71
N LEU A 154 -14.71 7.58 -21.00
CA LEU A 154 -14.05 8.78 -21.49
C LEU A 154 -12.79 8.42 -22.28
N TRP A 155 -12.05 7.39 -21.84
CA TRP A 155 -10.89 6.87 -22.55
C TRP A 155 -11.23 6.31 -23.95
N ALA A 156 -12.41 5.71 -24.12
CA ALA A 156 -12.84 5.10 -25.38
C ALA A 156 -13.04 6.11 -26.53
N VAL A 157 -13.28 7.39 -26.24
CA VAL A 157 -13.57 8.42 -27.26
C VAL A 157 -12.31 8.89 -28.00
N VAL A 158 -11.12 8.73 -27.41
CA VAL A 158 -9.86 9.15 -28.03
C VAL A 158 -9.41 8.19 -29.15
N GLN A 159 -9.79 6.91 -29.08
CA GLN A 159 -9.45 5.93 -30.15
C GLN A 159 -10.31 6.09 -31.42
N GLU A 160 -11.57 6.53 -31.32
CA GLU A 160 -12.43 6.69 -32.50
C GLU A 160 -12.14 7.96 -33.33
N THR A 161 -11.34 8.90 -32.81
CA THR A 161 -10.91 10.09 -33.55
C THR A 161 -9.55 9.96 -34.27
N SER A 162 -8.85 8.83 -34.12
CA SER A 162 -7.54 8.62 -34.77
C SER A 162 -7.56 7.71 -36.02
N GLU A 163 -8.73 7.17 -36.41
CA GLU A 163 -8.90 6.49 -37.69
C GLU A 163 -9.06 7.49 -38.86
N GLY A 164 -7.96 8.19 -39.16
CA GLY A 164 -7.91 9.20 -40.20
C GLY A 164 -6.51 9.64 -40.59
N GLY A 165 -5.56 8.71 -40.76
CA GLY A 165 -4.23 9.03 -41.27
C GLY A 165 -3.35 7.80 -41.51
N GLU A 166 -3.11 7.50 -42.77
CA GLU A 166 -2.32 6.36 -43.25
C GLU A 166 -0.82 6.43 -42.85
N GLY A 167 -0.31 5.36 -42.25
CA GLY A 167 0.86 4.60 -42.75
C GLY A 167 2.29 5.08 -42.46
N ALA A 168 2.94 4.40 -41.50
CA ALA A 168 4.36 3.96 -41.44
C ALA A 168 4.69 3.80 -39.94
N GLY A 169 5.26 2.74 -39.37
CA GLY A 169 6.06 1.63 -39.85
C GLY A 169 7.13 1.39 -38.77
N GLU A 170 7.16 0.20 -38.15
CA GLU A 170 8.15 -0.28 -37.16
C GLU A 170 8.12 0.52 -35.82
N GLU A 171 8.31 -0.01 -34.61
CA GLU A 171 9.15 -1.09 -34.12
C GLU A 171 8.47 -1.81 -32.95
N LYS A 172 8.98 -3.01 -32.65
CA LYS A 172 8.50 -3.94 -31.64
C LYS A 172 9.35 -3.73 -30.40
N GLU A 173 8.83 -3.03 -29.39
CA GLU A 173 9.46 -2.96 -28.07
C GLU A 173 8.73 -3.89 -27.10
N GLU A 174 9.52 -4.76 -26.47
CA GLU A 174 9.14 -5.66 -25.41
C GLU A 174 8.92 -4.84 -24.13
N ALA A 175 7.70 -4.90 -23.59
CA ALA A 175 7.40 -4.35 -22.27
C ALA A 175 8.11 -5.19 -21.21
N GLY A 176 9.06 -4.56 -20.51
CA GLY A 176 9.63 -5.06 -19.27
C GLY A 176 8.59 -4.97 -18.15
N GLU A 177 8.57 -5.99 -17.31
CA GLU A 177 7.83 -6.05 -16.06
C GLU A 177 8.40 -5.00 -15.10
N ASP A 178 7.60 -3.99 -14.76
CA ASP A 178 7.87 -3.08 -13.67
C ASP A 178 7.65 -3.82 -12.34
N GLY A 179 8.76 -4.13 -11.68
CA GLY A 179 8.78 -4.61 -10.31
C GLY A 179 8.72 -3.44 -9.36
N GLU A 180 7.59 -3.30 -8.66
CA GLU A 180 7.43 -2.45 -7.49
C GLU A 180 8.48 -2.84 -6.44
N ASN A 181 9.40 -1.92 -6.16
CA ASN A 181 10.40 -2.06 -5.10
C ASN A 181 10.18 -0.93 -4.10
N SER A 182 9.38 -1.18 -3.07
CA SER A 182 9.29 -0.29 -1.90
C SER A 182 10.62 -0.35 -1.14
N GLN A 183 11.44 0.68 -1.30
CA GLN A 183 12.59 0.91 -0.43
C GLN A 183 12.13 1.79 0.73
N ASP A 184 12.00 1.18 1.91
CA ASP A 184 12.13 1.88 3.19
C ASP A 184 13.57 2.39 3.28
N GLU A 185 13.77 3.69 3.06
CA GLU A 185 14.94 4.41 3.55
C GLU A 185 14.50 5.34 4.69
N GLU A 186 15.12 5.11 5.84
CA GLU A 186 15.03 5.91 7.05
C GLU A 186 15.56 7.33 6.80
N GLU A 187 14.69 8.34 6.90
CA GLU A 187 15.12 9.72 7.13
C GLU A 187 14.83 10.13 8.57
N GLY A 188 15.91 10.44 9.29
CA GLY A 188 15.89 11.00 10.62
C GLY A 188 15.63 12.49 10.58
N GLU A 189 14.75 12.90 11.49
CA GLU A 189 14.46 14.25 11.94
C GLU A 189 15.75 15.00 12.35
N ASP A 190 15.79 16.31 12.08
CA ASP A 190 16.46 17.27 12.95
C ASP A 190 15.70 18.61 12.89
N GLU A 191 15.17 18.99 14.06
CA GLU A 191 14.51 20.26 14.37
C GLU A 191 15.52 21.38 14.67
N GLU A 192 15.09 22.61 14.34
CA GLU A 192 15.25 23.89 15.05
C GLU A 192 16.66 24.49 15.31
N ASP A 193 16.81 25.77 14.93
CA ASP A 193 17.20 26.81 15.89
C ASP A 193 16.88 28.22 15.36
N GLU A 194 16.40 29.05 16.29
CA GLU A 194 15.79 30.38 16.17
C GLU A 194 16.79 31.56 16.07
N ASP A 195 16.19 32.76 16.00
CA ASP A 195 16.64 34.11 16.39
C ASP A 195 17.12 35.05 15.27
N GLU A 196 16.35 36.07 14.88
CA GLU A 196 15.92 37.34 15.55
C GLU A 196 16.70 38.54 14.98
N ASP A 197 15.94 39.49 14.40
CA ASP A 197 16.05 40.96 14.55
C ASP A 197 16.07 41.80 13.26
N GLY A 198 15.15 42.77 13.20
CA GLY A 198 15.51 44.14 12.82
C GLY A 198 14.75 44.84 11.69
N ASP A 199 13.54 45.32 12.02
CA ASP A 199 13.07 46.72 11.85
C ASP A 199 12.79 47.38 10.46
N GLU A 200 11.55 47.90 10.44
CA GLU A 200 11.11 49.25 10.03
C GLU A 200 10.74 49.56 8.56
N ASP A 201 9.42 49.75 8.40
CA ASP A 201 8.69 50.86 7.77
C ASP A 201 8.84 51.14 6.26
N GLU A 202 7.72 51.07 5.52
CA GLU A 202 7.01 52.27 5.03
C GLU A 202 5.71 51.92 4.29
N ASP A 203 4.66 52.68 4.61
CA ASP A 203 3.30 52.62 4.10
C ASP A 203 3.19 52.87 2.59
N GLU A 204 2.40 52.08 1.85
CA GLU A 204 1.61 52.60 0.72
C GLU A 204 0.23 51.89 0.61
N ASP A 205 -0.81 52.68 0.86
CA ASP A 205 -2.23 52.36 0.64
C ASP A 205 -2.50 51.92 -0.82
N MET A 206 -2.73 50.62 -1.04
CA MET A 206 -3.49 50.14 -2.21
C MET A 206 -4.83 49.56 -1.76
N LYS A 207 -5.85 50.40 -1.88
CA LYS A 207 -7.22 49.93 -2.06
C LYS A 207 -7.36 49.52 -3.52
N GLU A 208 -7.13 48.25 -3.80
CA GLU A 208 -7.61 47.63 -5.03
C GLU A 208 -8.95 46.97 -4.70
N ASP A 209 -9.95 47.38 -5.47
CA ASP A 209 -11.32 46.92 -5.38
C ASP A 209 -11.35 45.42 -5.69
N GLU A 210 -11.82 44.62 -4.73
CA GLU A 210 -12.15 43.20 -4.87
C GLU A 210 -13.30 43.05 -5.88
N ASP A 211 -12.96 42.98 -7.16
CA ASP A 211 -13.74 42.19 -8.11
C ASP A 211 -13.20 40.75 -8.00
N GLU A 212 -13.81 39.94 -7.13
CA GLU A 212 -13.68 38.48 -7.12
C GLU A 212 -14.15 37.95 -8.49
N GLU A 213 -13.26 37.97 -9.49
CA GLU A 213 -13.39 37.08 -10.63
C GLU A 213 -13.26 35.65 -10.07
N ASP A 214 -14.38 34.92 -10.05
CA ASP A 214 -14.43 33.46 -9.86
C ASP A 214 -13.49 32.81 -10.89
N GLY A 215 -12.18 32.77 -10.60
CA GLY A 215 -11.16 32.22 -11.48
C GLY A 215 -11.45 30.76 -11.74
N GLU A 216 -11.42 30.31 -13.00
CA GLU A 216 -11.68 28.92 -13.39
C GLU A 216 -10.74 27.98 -12.61
N GLY A 217 -11.32 27.12 -11.79
CA GLY A 217 -10.57 26.15 -10.98
C GLY A 217 -10.37 24.86 -11.77
N PRO A 218 -9.39 24.02 -11.40
CA PRO A 218 -9.02 22.82 -12.16
C PRO A 218 -10.18 21.83 -12.36
N TYR A 219 -11.16 21.81 -11.45
CA TYR A 219 -12.34 20.94 -11.53
C TYR A 219 -13.55 21.56 -12.23
N ASP A 220 -13.51 22.83 -12.62
CA ASP A 220 -14.65 23.45 -13.31
C ASP A 220 -14.79 22.94 -14.74
N GLU A 221 -13.68 22.55 -15.36
CA GLU A 221 -13.59 21.93 -16.70
C GLU A 221 -13.40 20.40 -16.66
N MET A 222 -13.63 19.79 -15.49
CA MET A 222 -13.53 18.35 -15.27
C MET A 222 -14.21 17.52 -16.37
N ASP A 223 -13.44 16.58 -16.95
CA ASP A 223 -13.99 15.53 -17.81
C ASP A 223 -15.00 14.70 -17.00
N SER A 224 -16.29 14.93 -17.27
CA SER A 224 -17.37 14.37 -16.47
C SER A 224 -18.56 13.92 -17.31
N ARG A 225 -19.34 13.02 -16.72
CA ARG A 225 -20.58 12.47 -17.31
C ARG A 225 -21.73 12.59 -16.31
N PRO A 226 -23.01 12.48 -16.74
CA PRO A 226 -24.14 12.50 -15.83
C PRO A 226 -23.96 11.51 -14.69
N ALA A 227 -24.15 11.97 -13.44
CA ALA A 227 -23.77 11.21 -12.24
C ALA A 227 -24.38 9.79 -12.22
N ALA A 228 -25.67 9.70 -12.52
CA ALA A 228 -26.37 8.43 -12.54
C ALA A 228 -25.88 7.45 -13.62
N ASN A 229 -25.29 7.94 -14.71
CA ASN A 229 -24.68 7.08 -15.74
C ASN A 229 -23.36 6.51 -15.24
N VAL A 230 -22.50 7.34 -14.63
CA VAL A 230 -21.21 6.91 -14.09
C VAL A 230 -21.40 5.82 -13.04
N LEU A 231 -22.27 6.05 -12.05
CA LEU A 231 -22.47 5.08 -10.97
C LEU A 231 -23.11 3.77 -11.46
N ARG A 232 -24.05 3.83 -12.43
CA ARG A 232 -24.60 2.62 -13.06
C ARG A 232 -23.55 1.86 -13.88
N ASP A 233 -22.64 2.57 -14.52
CA ASP A 233 -21.53 1.96 -15.25
C ASP A 233 -20.55 1.28 -14.29
N ILE A 234 -20.24 1.86 -13.12
CA ILE A 234 -19.43 1.20 -12.09
C ILE A 234 -20.08 -0.12 -11.64
N ILE A 235 -21.39 -0.11 -11.38
CA ILE A 235 -22.14 -1.34 -11.06
C ILE A 235 -22.00 -2.36 -12.20
N ARG A 236 -22.17 -1.91 -13.45
CA ARG A 236 -21.99 -2.77 -14.63
C ARG A 236 -20.57 -3.32 -14.73
N TRP A 237 -19.55 -2.51 -14.49
CA TRP A 237 -18.14 -2.90 -14.56
C TRP A 237 -17.81 -4.02 -13.58
N TYR A 238 -18.36 -3.98 -12.35
CA TYR A 238 -18.25 -5.09 -11.40
C TYR A 238 -19.02 -6.34 -11.84
N HIS A 239 -20.21 -6.20 -12.43
CA HIS A 239 -20.96 -7.35 -12.95
C HIS A 239 -20.25 -8.01 -14.14
N GLU A 240 -19.61 -7.22 -15.00
CA GLU A 240 -18.88 -7.68 -16.19
C GLU A 240 -17.42 -8.07 -15.89
N LEU A 241 -16.94 -7.82 -14.66
CA LEU A 241 -15.55 -8.00 -14.23
C LEU A 241 -14.56 -7.20 -15.09
N ILE A 242 -14.99 -6.05 -15.60
CA ILE A 242 -14.09 -5.01 -16.12
C ILE A 242 -13.27 -4.51 -14.93
N GLU A 243 -13.97 -4.18 -13.85
CA GLU A 243 -13.42 -3.85 -12.54
C GLU A 243 -13.57 -5.01 -11.57
N THR A 244 -12.60 -5.16 -10.68
CA THR A 244 -12.65 -6.07 -9.53
C THR A 244 -12.44 -5.29 -8.24
N PRO A 245 -13.01 -5.74 -7.11
CA PRO A 245 -12.81 -5.08 -5.83
C PRO A 245 -11.33 -5.09 -5.42
N GLY A 246 -10.91 -4.07 -4.69
CA GLY A 246 -9.54 -3.88 -4.22
C GLY A 246 -8.66 -3.10 -5.20
N GLY A 247 -7.37 -3.42 -5.22
CA GLY A 247 -6.38 -2.78 -6.11
C GLY A 247 -5.67 -1.56 -5.51
N GLY A 248 -5.87 -1.27 -4.22
CA GLY A 248 -5.10 -0.27 -3.48
C GLY A 248 -4.22 -0.91 -2.40
N GLN A 249 -3.68 -0.06 -1.53
CA GLN A 249 -2.74 -0.46 -0.47
C GLN A 249 -3.36 -1.33 0.63
N HIS A 250 -4.69 -1.33 0.77
CA HIS A 250 -5.37 -2.08 1.83
C HIS A 250 -5.93 -3.43 1.36
N SER A 251 -5.75 -3.78 0.08
CA SER A 251 -6.16 -5.05 -0.49
C SER A 251 -4.93 -5.93 -0.72
N GLY A 252 -4.85 -7.04 0.01
CA GLY A 252 -3.77 -8.02 -0.20
C GLY A 252 -3.83 -8.71 -1.56
N GLY A 253 -2.76 -9.43 -1.91
CA GLY A 253 -2.63 -10.15 -3.19
C GLY A 253 -3.72 -11.22 -3.43
N GLU A 254 -4.50 -11.60 -2.41
CA GLU A 254 -5.71 -12.41 -2.58
C GLU A 254 -6.83 -11.74 -3.37
N TRP A 255 -6.79 -10.41 -3.54
CA TRP A 255 -7.74 -9.62 -4.33
C TRP A 255 -7.20 -9.22 -5.70
N ASP A 256 -6.00 -9.69 -6.07
CA ASP A 256 -5.41 -9.48 -7.39
C ASP A 256 -6.39 -9.86 -8.52
N ALA A 257 -6.53 -8.98 -9.52
CA ALA A 257 -7.49 -9.13 -10.59
C ALA A 257 -7.29 -10.42 -11.42
N GLU A 258 -6.03 -10.77 -11.72
CA GLU A 258 -5.69 -11.98 -12.47
C GLU A 258 -6.02 -13.25 -11.66
N LEU A 259 -5.98 -13.15 -10.34
CA LEU A 259 -6.39 -14.20 -9.42
C LEU A 259 -7.93 -14.32 -9.30
N VAL A 260 -8.65 -13.22 -9.02
CA VAL A 260 -10.07 -13.28 -8.65
C VAL A 260 -11.03 -13.31 -9.83
N LYS A 261 -10.71 -12.66 -10.97
CA LYS A 261 -11.57 -12.66 -12.18
C LYS A 261 -11.94 -14.08 -12.65
N PRO A 262 -11.00 -15.03 -12.82
CA PRO A 262 -11.35 -16.40 -13.22
C PRO A 262 -12.16 -17.14 -12.15
N LEU A 263 -11.93 -16.86 -10.86
CA LEU A 263 -12.67 -17.47 -9.76
C LEU A 263 -14.13 -17.00 -9.73
N TYR A 264 -14.39 -15.70 -9.89
CA TYR A 264 -15.76 -15.18 -9.97
C TYR A 264 -16.56 -15.90 -11.06
N ARG A 265 -15.98 -16.05 -12.27
CA ARG A 265 -16.61 -16.79 -13.38
C ARG A 265 -16.84 -18.26 -13.03
N LYS A 266 -15.85 -18.92 -12.43
CA LYS A 266 -15.94 -20.32 -12.00
C LYS A 266 -17.08 -20.56 -11.01
N HIS A 267 -17.34 -19.60 -10.13
CA HIS A 267 -18.35 -19.71 -9.06
C HIS A 267 -19.71 -19.10 -9.42
N GLY A 268 -19.91 -18.65 -10.66
CA GLY A 268 -21.23 -18.25 -11.18
C GLY A 268 -21.54 -16.76 -11.12
N TRP A 269 -20.56 -15.88 -10.85
CA TRP A 269 -20.77 -14.44 -10.95
C TRP A 269 -21.07 -14.01 -12.40
N PRO A 270 -21.97 -13.03 -12.66
CA PRO A 270 -22.74 -12.24 -11.68
C PRO A 270 -24.15 -12.78 -11.37
N HIS A 271 -24.40 -14.06 -11.68
CA HIS A 271 -25.75 -14.63 -11.65
C HIS A 271 -26.20 -14.91 -10.20
N ASP A 272 -27.51 -15.05 -9.99
CA ASP A 272 -28.09 -15.28 -8.66
C ASP A 272 -27.63 -16.58 -7.97
N ASN A 273 -27.03 -17.50 -8.72
CA ASN A 273 -26.47 -18.74 -8.21
C ASN A 273 -24.98 -18.65 -7.84
N PHE A 274 -24.42 -17.44 -7.73
CA PHE A 274 -23.04 -17.24 -7.30
C PHE A 274 -22.76 -17.90 -5.94
N ASP A 275 -21.85 -18.89 -5.94
CA ASP A 275 -21.42 -19.57 -4.72
C ASP A 275 -20.25 -18.83 -4.08
N GLY A 276 -20.59 -17.77 -3.34
CA GLY A 276 -19.59 -16.94 -2.68
C GLY A 276 -18.78 -17.64 -1.59
N ASP A 277 -19.31 -18.69 -0.96
CA ASP A 277 -18.57 -19.44 0.06
C ASP A 277 -17.50 -20.33 -0.59
N ALA A 278 -17.85 -21.00 -1.70
CA ALA A 278 -16.88 -21.76 -2.49
C ALA A 278 -15.84 -20.84 -3.15
N PHE A 279 -16.26 -19.64 -3.59
CA PHE A 279 -15.36 -18.60 -4.10
C PHE A 279 -14.28 -18.24 -3.08
N LEU A 280 -14.66 -17.88 -1.84
CA LEU A 280 -13.70 -17.49 -0.80
C LEU A 280 -12.72 -18.63 -0.47
N VAL A 281 -13.18 -19.89 -0.47
CA VAL A 281 -12.31 -21.04 -0.27
C VAL A 281 -11.29 -21.18 -1.41
N ASP A 282 -11.72 -21.08 -2.67
CA ASP A 282 -10.80 -21.21 -3.81
C ASP A 282 -9.91 -19.97 -4.01
N GLN A 283 -10.36 -18.78 -3.58
CA GLN A 283 -9.54 -17.56 -3.49
C GLN A 283 -8.39 -17.77 -2.50
N ALA A 284 -8.69 -18.20 -1.26
CA ALA A 284 -7.66 -18.48 -0.26
C ALA A 284 -6.63 -19.52 -0.75
N ARG A 285 -7.08 -20.53 -1.51
CA ARG A 285 -6.19 -21.54 -2.13
C ARG A 285 -5.34 -20.95 -3.24
N ALA A 286 -5.93 -20.15 -4.13
CA ALA A 286 -5.19 -19.49 -5.21
C ALA A 286 -4.15 -18.50 -4.65
N ALA A 287 -4.52 -17.71 -3.64
CA ALA A 287 -3.61 -16.77 -2.98
C ALA A 287 -2.46 -17.51 -2.29
N ALA A 288 -2.75 -18.63 -1.62
CA ALA A 288 -1.71 -19.48 -1.03
C ALA A 288 -0.79 -20.12 -2.09
N ALA A 289 -1.31 -20.51 -3.25
CA ALA A 289 -0.48 -21.01 -4.34
C ALA A 289 0.42 -19.91 -4.94
N ALA A 290 -0.12 -18.69 -5.12
CA ALA A 290 0.65 -17.54 -5.58
C ALA A 290 1.74 -17.14 -4.58
N SER A 291 1.41 -17.05 -3.30
CA SER A 291 2.37 -16.79 -2.22
C SER A 291 3.44 -17.88 -2.13
N ALA A 292 3.06 -19.16 -2.24
CA ALA A 292 4.02 -20.25 -2.25
C ALA A 292 4.97 -20.18 -3.45
N LYS A 293 4.48 -19.77 -4.62
CA LYS A 293 5.30 -19.52 -5.81
C LYS A 293 6.30 -18.39 -5.54
N TRP A 294 5.81 -17.24 -5.08
CA TRP A 294 6.66 -16.09 -4.73
C TRP A 294 7.78 -16.48 -3.75
N SER A 295 7.44 -17.15 -2.64
CA SER A 295 8.45 -17.61 -1.68
C SER A 295 9.43 -18.63 -2.25
N ALA A 296 9.01 -19.47 -3.20
CA ALA A 296 9.92 -20.39 -3.86
C ALA A 296 10.85 -19.67 -4.85
N GLU A 297 10.43 -18.54 -5.39
CA GLU A 297 11.19 -17.70 -6.33
C GLU A 297 12.14 -16.72 -5.62
N GLU A 298 12.19 -16.71 -4.29
CA GLU A 298 13.12 -15.90 -3.48
C GLU A 298 14.59 -15.98 -3.96
N PRO A 299 15.16 -17.15 -4.34
CA PRO A 299 16.51 -17.20 -4.89
C PRO A 299 16.68 -16.42 -6.20
N LEU A 300 15.63 -16.29 -7.01
CA LEU A 300 15.65 -15.48 -8.23
C LEU A 300 15.58 -13.99 -7.88
N HIS A 301 14.71 -13.63 -6.94
CA HIS A 301 14.57 -12.26 -6.45
C HIS A 301 15.86 -11.73 -5.83
N GLU A 302 16.53 -12.52 -4.98
CA GLU A 302 17.81 -12.13 -4.38
C GLU A 302 18.91 -11.89 -5.44
N VAL A 303 18.98 -12.72 -6.49
CA VAL A 303 19.89 -12.48 -7.61
C VAL A 303 19.55 -11.17 -8.34
N ALA A 304 18.27 -10.93 -8.63
CA ALA A 304 17.82 -9.71 -9.30
C ALA A 304 18.14 -8.47 -8.46
N LYS A 305 17.86 -8.52 -7.15
CA LYS A 305 18.15 -7.49 -6.15
C LYS A 305 19.64 -7.12 -6.11
N TYR A 306 20.54 -8.10 -5.91
CA TYR A 306 21.97 -7.79 -5.86
C TYR A 306 22.52 -7.35 -7.22
N ARG A 307 21.93 -7.81 -8.33
CA ARG A 307 22.29 -7.30 -9.66
C ARG A 307 21.87 -5.84 -9.83
N GLY A 308 20.68 -5.46 -9.38
CA GLY A 308 20.18 -4.09 -9.41
C GLY A 308 20.96 -3.14 -8.50
N TRP A 309 21.45 -3.63 -7.36
CA TRP A 309 22.28 -2.86 -6.42
C TRP A 309 23.73 -2.68 -6.84
N LEU A 310 24.20 -3.41 -7.86
CA LEU A 310 25.57 -3.33 -8.31
C LEU A 310 25.76 -2.05 -9.12
N GLU A 311 26.50 -1.09 -8.58
CA GLU A 311 26.90 0.07 -9.36
C GLU A 311 28.02 -0.32 -10.33
N ASP A 312 27.82 -0.05 -11.62
CA ASP A 312 28.90 -0.18 -12.60
C ASP A 312 30.08 0.70 -12.20
N ASP A 313 31.30 0.20 -12.40
CA ASP A 313 32.52 0.95 -12.09
C ASP A 313 32.60 2.26 -12.90
N ASP A 314 31.84 2.38 -14.00
CA ASP A 314 31.74 3.56 -14.86
C ASP A 314 30.40 4.29 -14.76
N SER A 315 29.61 4.02 -13.72
CA SER A 315 28.34 4.73 -13.46
C SER A 315 28.57 6.24 -13.26
N PRO A 316 27.57 7.09 -13.55
CA PRO A 316 27.67 8.53 -13.29
C PRO A 316 28.07 8.85 -11.84
N ALA A 317 27.52 8.11 -10.87
CA ALA A 317 27.86 8.25 -9.45
C ALA A 317 29.33 7.91 -9.17
N MET A 318 29.85 6.80 -9.71
CA MET A 318 31.25 6.41 -9.54
C MET A 318 32.21 7.40 -10.23
N ARG A 319 31.85 7.95 -11.39
CA ARG A 319 32.62 9.01 -12.05
C ARG A 319 32.65 10.28 -11.22
N GLN A 320 31.50 10.72 -10.70
CA GLN A 320 31.41 11.90 -9.85
C GLN A 320 32.31 11.77 -8.60
N ARG A 321 32.32 10.61 -7.94
CA ARG A 321 33.21 10.35 -6.79
C ARG A 321 34.70 10.42 -7.18
N ARG A 322 35.08 9.90 -8.34
CA ARG A 322 36.46 10.01 -8.87
C ARG A 322 36.82 11.44 -9.25
N ASP A 323 35.89 12.19 -9.84
CA ASP A 323 36.09 13.58 -10.24
C ASP A 323 36.26 14.48 -9.00
N ARG A 324 35.49 14.24 -7.93
CA ARG A 324 35.68 14.90 -6.63
C ARG A 324 37.09 14.67 -6.08
N LEU A 325 37.59 13.44 -6.17
CA LEU A 325 38.97 13.14 -5.77
C LEU A 325 40.01 13.89 -6.63
N GLY A 326 39.76 14.04 -7.93
CA GLY A 326 40.61 14.83 -8.82
C GLY A 326 40.53 16.34 -8.61
N ALA A 327 39.43 16.84 -8.04
CA ALA A 327 39.17 18.26 -7.79
C ALA A 327 39.55 18.72 -6.37
N ALA A 328 39.88 17.80 -5.47
CA ALA A 328 40.24 18.12 -4.08
C ALA A 328 41.44 19.09 -4.01
N GLN A 329 41.29 20.13 -3.20
CA GLN A 329 42.29 21.21 -3.05
C GLN A 329 43.05 21.12 -1.72
N THR A 330 42.47 20.43 -0.72
CA THR A 330 43.08 20.20 0.59
C THR A 330 43.31 18.72 0.85
N VAL A 331 44.21 18.41 1.81
CA VAL A 331 44.47 17.03 2.23
C VAL A 331 43.22 16.39 2.81
N ASP A 332 42.43 17.13 3.59
CA ASP A 332 41.19 16.63 4.17
C ASP A 332 40.13 16.35 3.10
N GLU A 333 39.92 17.28 2.15
CA GLU A 333 39.04 17.06 0.98
C GLU A 333 39.45 15.83 0.17
N GLU A 334 40.76 15.62 -0.02
CA GLU A 334 41.27 14.44 -0.71
C GLU A 334 40.92 13.15 0.06
N TRP A 335 41.05 13.15 1.39
CA TRP A 335 40.71 12.00 2.22
C TRP A 335 39.20 11.76 2.36
N VAL A 336 38.38 12.81 2.36
CA VAL A 336 36.92 12.70 2.30
C VAL A 336 36.49 12.09 0.97
N ALA A 337 37.03 12.59 -0.17
CA ALA A 337 36.72 12.01 -1.47
C ALA A 337 37.21 10.54 -1.59
N ARG A 338 38.36 10.22 -1.01
CA ARG A 338 38.86 8.83 -0.91
C ARG A 338 37.96 7.96 -0.05
N TRP A 339 37.42 8.49 1.04
CA TRP A 339 36.48 7.79 1.91
C TRP A 339 35.20 7.44 1.17
N GLU A 340 34.58 8.41 0.51
CA GLU A 340 33.36 8.22 -0.29
C GLU A 340 33.57 7.17 -1.39
N LEU A 341 34.67 7.29 -2.13
CA LEU A 341 35.02 6.33 -3.17
C LEU A 341 35.29 4.93 -2.59
N TRP A 342 36.02 4.85 -1.48
CA TRP A 342 36.32 3.58 -0.81
C TRP A 342 35.04 2.92 -0.28
N GLN A 343 34.11 3.67 0.31
CA GLN A 343 32.82 3.14 0.76
C GLN A 343 32.03 2.53 -0.41
N ALA A 344 31.94 3.24 -1.53
CA ALA A 344 31.29 2.74 -2.74
C ALA A 344 31.95 1.47 -3.27
N GLU A 345 33.29 1.43 -3.31
CA GLU A 345 34.02 0.23 -3.70
C GLU A 345 33.80 -0.95 -2.75
N GLN A 346 33.76 -0.72 -1.43
CA GLN A 346 33.46 -1.77 -0.46
C GLN A 346 32.02 -2.28 -0.60
N ARG A 347 31.05 -1.38 -0.81
CA ARG A 347 29.66 -1.75 -1.12
C ARG A 347 29.62 -2.64 -2.35
N ASN A 348 30.26 -2.24 -3.45
CA ASN A 348 30.32 -3.05 -4.67
C ASN A 348 30.99 -4.41 -4.46
N ARG A 349 32.08 -4.48 -3.68
CA ARG A 349 32.73 -5.77 -3.32
C ARG A 349 31.78 -6.67 -2.53
N HIS A 350 31.07 -6.11 -1.55
CA HIS A 350 30.11 -6.84 -0.74
C HIS A 350 28.93 -7.34 -1.59
N VAL A 351 28.32 -6.46 -2.39
CA VAL A 351 27.23 -6.82 -3.31
C VAL A 351 27.67 -7.88 -4.32
N ARG A 352 28.88 -7.81 -4.88
CA ARG A 352 29.42 -8.87 -5.76
C ARG A 352 29.56 -10.22 -5.04
N LYS A 353 30.01 -10.21 -3.78
CA LYS A 353 30.10 -11.44 -2.96
C LYS A 353 28.70 -12.03 -2.73
N LYS A 354 27.73 -11.20 -2.30
CA LYS A 354 26.35 -11.62 -2.07
C LYS A 354 25.65 -12.09 -3.34
N LEU A 355 25.89 -11.41 -4.47
CA LEU A 355 25.41 -11.84 -5.78
C LEU A 355 25.94 -13.24 -6.11
N HIS A 356 27.23 -13.49 -5.90
CA HIS A 356 27.81 -14.80 -6.15
C HIS A 356 27.18 -15.89 -5.27
N GLU A 357 27.02 -15.63 -3.97
CA GLU A 357 26.34 -16.53 -3.02
C GLU A 357 24.88 -16.79 -3.45
N ALA A 358 24.14 -15.75 -3.84
CA ALA A 358 22.77 -15.85 -4.32
C ALA A 358 22.67 -16.64 -5.64
N GLU A 359 23.62 -16.48 -6.56
CA GLU A 359 23.69 -17.25 -7.80
C GLU A 359 23.94 -18.75 -7.52
N GLU A 360 24.79 -19.09 -6.56
CA GLU A 360 25.01 -20.47 -6.14
C GLU A 360 23.74 -21.08 -5.53
N VAL A 361 23.01 -20.32 -4.70
CA VAL A 361 21.72 -20.75 -4.13
C VAL A 361 20.68 -20.93 -5.22
N ARG A 362 20.53 -19.97 -6.14
CA ARG A 362 19.65 -20.07 -7.30
C ARG A 362 19.94 -21.31 -8.14
N ASP A 363 21.20 -21.58 -8.46
CA ASP A 363 21.58 -22.72 -9.30
C ASP A 363 21.30 -24.06 -8.60
N ARG A 364 21.37 -24.08 -7.26
CA ARG A 364 21.04 -25.24 -6.43
C ARG A 364 19.53 -25.47 -6.29
N GLU A 365 18.76 -24.41 -6.07
CA GLU A 365 17.34 -24.49 -5.65
C GLU A 365 16.36 -24.26 -6.79
N CYS A 366 16.72 -23.43 -7.76
CA CYS A 366 15.93 -23.10 -8.95
C CYS A 366 16.69 -23.45 -10.25
N PRO A 367 17.09 -24.72 -10.47
CA PRO A 367 17.85 -25.09 -11.65
C PRO A 367 17.05 -24.77 -12.93
N ASN A 368 17.69 -24.10 -13.89
CA ASN A 368 17.07 -23.57 -15.12
C ASN A 368 15.94 -22.56 -14.88
N GLY A 369 15.94 -21.85 -13.74
CA GLY A 369 14.91 -20.88 -13.39
C GLY A 369 13.60 -21.51 -12.91
N GLN A 370 13.56 -22.82 -12.69
CA GLN A 370 12.37 -23.50 -12.18
C GLN A 370 12.53 -23.81 -10.68
N CYS A 371 11.90 -23.00 -9.84
CA CYS A 371 11.96 -23.14 -8.38
C CYS A 371 10.95 -24.16 -7.81
N GLN A 372 9.87 -24.43 -8.56
CA GLN A 372 8.85 -25.41 -8.16
C GLN A 372 8.66 -26.47 -9.23
N LYS A 373 8.62 -27.72 -8.80
CA LYS A 373 8.26 -28.84 -9.65
C LYS A 373 6.74 -28.91 -9.77
N PRO A 374 6.17 -29.09 -10.98
CA PRO A 374 4.72 -29.18 -11.17
C PRO A 374 4.06 -30.26 -10.30
N GLU A 375 4.74 -31.39 -10.07
CA GLU A 375 4.28 -32.48 -9.22
C GLU A 375 4.22 -32.15 -7.72
N ASP A 376 4.86 -31.05 -7.29
CA ASP A 376 4.95 -30.62 -5.90
C ASP A 376 3.98 -29.47 -5.59
N LEU A 377 3.35 -28.86 -6.60
CA LEU A 377 2.45 -27.71 -6.42
C LEU A 377 1.35 -27.96 -5.38
N PRO A 378 0.69 -29.14 -5.31
CA PRO A 378 -0.29 -29.40 -4.26
C PRO A 378 0.30 -29.39 -2.84
N LEU A 379 1.58 -29.76 -2.68
CA LEU A 379 2.28 -29.75 -1.40
C LEU A 379 2.71 -28.33 -1.00
N TRP A 380 3.07 -27.49 -1.98
CA TRP A 380 3.34 -26.07 -1.79
C TRP A 380 2.10 -25.30 -1.35
N GLU A 381 0.97 -25.47 -2.07
CA GLU A 381 -0.32 -24.90 -1.69
C GLU A 381 -0.71 -25.32 -0.26
N LEU A 382 -0.60 -26.62 0.05
CA LEU A 382 -0.92 -27.15 1.38
C LEU A 382 -0.03 -26.56 2.48
N ARG A 383 1.28 -26.43 2.23
CA ARG A 383 2.22 -25.81 3.17
C ARG A 383 1.79 -24.38 3.47
N GLN A 384 1.53 -23.58 2.43
CA GLN A 384 1.19 -22.17 2.61
C GLN A 384 -0.18 -21.99 3.26
N LEU A 385 -1.19 -22.78 2.89
CA LEU A 385 -2.50 -22.76 3.55
C LEU A 385 -2.43 -23.12 5.03
N ARG A 386 -1.49 -23.98 5.42
CA ARG A 386 -1.27 -24.30 6.84
C ARG A 386 -0.78 -23.06 7.60
N ILE A 387 0.18 -22.33 7.04
CA ILE A 387 0.70 -21.08 7.60
C ILE A 387 -0.43 -20.06 7.72
N ASN A 388 -1.15 -19.81 6.62
CA ASN A 388 -2.24 -18.83 6.57
C ASN A 388 -3.39 -19.21 7.52
N SER A 389 -3.72 -20.51 7.63
CA SER A 389 -4.75 -20.97 8.57
C SER A 389 -4.36 -20.73 10.02
N TRP A 390 -3.08 -20.90 10.39
CA TRP A 390 -2.61 -20.58 11.73
C TRP A 390 -2.59 -19.09 12.00
N GLU A 391 -2.21 -18.27 11.02
CA GLU A 391 -2.29 -16.82 11.12
C GLU A 391 -3.72 -16.36 11.43
N LYS A 392 -4.71 -16.78 10.63
CA LYS A 392 -6.12 -16.40 10.88
C LYS A 392 -6.64 -16.94 12.23
N GLN A 393 -6.17 -18.11 12.67
CA GLN A 393 -6.49 -18.64 13.99
C GLN A 393 -5.91 -17.78 15.13
N ARG A 394 -4.66 -17.33 15.01
CA ARG A 394 -4.03 -16.42 15.98
C ARG A 394 -4.74 -15.07 16.04
N THR A 395 -5.13 -14.51 14.89
CA THR A 395 -5.95 -13.29 14.84
C THR A 395 -7.25 -13.48 15.59
N LEU A 396 -7.97 -14.58 15.35
CA LEU A 396 -9.20 -14.90 16.09
C LEU A 396 -8.97 -15.00 17.60
N GLU A 397 -7.93 -15.71 18.03
CA GLU A 397 -7.60 -15.84 19.46
C GLU A 397 -7.25 -14.50 20.11
N ALA A 398 -6.50 -13.65 19.42
CA ALA A 398 -6.17 -12.30 19.89
C ALA A 398 -7.43 -11.44 20.05
N THR A 399 -8.32 -11.44 19.05
CA THR A 399 -9.60 -10.71 19.13
C THR A 399 -10.52 -11.25 20.23
N GLN A 400 -10.54 -12.57 20.46
CA GLN A 400 -11.28 -13.17 21.56
C GLN A 400 -10.74 -12.74 22.93
N GLN A 401 -9.42 -12.66 23.09
CA GLN A 401 -8.80 -12.18 24.32
C GLN A 401 -9.08 -10.70 24.58
N GLU A 402 -9.05 -9.87 23.54
CA GLU A 402 -9.40 -8.46 23.61
C GLU A 402 -10.87 -8.29 24.04
N ALA A 403 -11.80 -9.00 23.39
CA ALA A 403 -13.22 -8.99 23.75
C ALA A 403 -13.50 -9.44 25.19
N ALA A 404 -12.74 -10.43 25.68
CA ALA A 404 -12.83 -10.87 27.06
C ALA A 404 -12.38 -9.77 28.06
N LYS A 405 -11.27 -9.08 27.76
CA LYS A 405 -10.75 -7.99 28.60
C LYS A 405 -11.72 -6.81 28.67
N GLU A 406 -12.31 -6.39 27.55
CA GLU A 406 -13.30 -5.30 27.53
C GLU A 406 -14.56 -5.63 28.34
N THR A 407 -14.99 -6.89 28.32
CA THR A 407 -16.14 -7.35 29.11
C THR A 407 -15.84 -7.30 30.62
N GLU A 408 -14.59 -7.50 31.02
CA GLU A 408 -14.15 -7.45 32.42
C GLU A 408 -13.97 -6.01 32.95
N THR A 409 -13.56 -5.06 32.11
CA THR A 409 -13.33 -3.65 32.50
C THR A 409 -14.61 -2.82 32.62
N GLY A 410 -15.74 -3.30 32.09
CA GLY A 410 -17.06 -2.71 32.32
C GLY A 410 -17.31 -1.38 31.60
N GLU A 411 -16.54 -1.06 30.56
CA GLU A 411 -16.75 0.13 29.73
C GLU A 411 -17.97 -0.06 28.81
N PRO A 412 -19.09 0.68 28.99
CA PRO A 412 -20.35 0.37 28.32
C PRO A 412 -20.45 0.79 26.85
N GLU A 413 -19.44 1.47 26.29
CA GLU A 413 -19.55 2.18 25.00
C GLU A 413 -18.63 1.65 23.87
N GLY A 414 -17.73 0.69 24.12
CA GLY A 414 -16.86 0.09 23.08
C GLY A 414 -17.45 -1.11 22.29
N VAL A 415 -18.66 -1.52 22.64
CA VAL A 415 -19.24 -2.85 22.33
C VAL A 415 -19.52 -3.17 20.85
N PRO A 416 -19.84 -2.21 19.94
CA PRO A 416 -20.17 -2.57 18.55
C PRO A 416 -18.96 -3.06 17.73
N GLY A 417 -17.81 -2.38 17.85
CA GLY A 417 -16.64 -2.62 17.01
C GLY A 417 -16.02 -4.00 17.25
N ILE A 418 -15.78 -4.36 18.52
CA ILE A 418 -15.17 -5.65 18.87
C ILE A 418 -16.01 -6.86 18.40
N GLN A 419 -17.34 -6.76 18.41
CA GLN A 419 -18.22 -7.83 17.92
C GLN A 419 -18.20 -7.96 16.40
N LEU A 420 -18.05 -6.85 15.68
CA LEU A 420 -17.82 -6.85 14.23
C LEU A 420 -16.49 -7.53 13.90
N ARG A 421 -15.41 -7.13 14.59
CA ARG A 421 -14.06 -7.74 14.45
C ARG A 421 -14.08 -9.23 14.73
N LEU A 422 -14.72 -9.65 15.82
CA LEU A 422 -14.80 -11.06 16.19
C LEU A 422 -15.52 -11.90 15.13
N ARG A 423 -16.67 -11.44 14.63
CA ARG A 423 -17.42 -12.16 13.58
C ARG A 423 -16.60 -12.26 12.28
N HIS A 424 -15.87 -11.21 11.92
CA HIS A 424 -14.97 -11.22 10.77
C HIS A 424 -13.85 -12.24 10.93
N ALA A 425 -13.13 -12.19 12.07
CA ALA A 425 -12.05 -13.12 12.38
C ALA A 425 -12.52 -14.59 12.40
N GLU A 426 -13.70 -14.87 12.95
CA GLU A 426 -14.31 -16.21 12.92
C GLU A 426 -14.56 -16.71 11.49
N LYS A 427 -15.10 -15.84 10.63
CA LYS A 427 -15.38 -16.16 9.23
C LYS A 427 -14.11 -16.39 8.43
N GLN A 428 -13.08 -15.56 8.64
CA GLN A 428 -11.76 -15.72 8.02
C GLN A 428 -11.10 -17.03 8.45
N ALA A 429 -11.01 -17.32 9.75
CA ALA A 429 -10.45 -18.56 10.26
C ALA A 429 -11.19 -19.80 9.73
N ALA A 430 -12.53 -19.76 9.70
CA ALA A 430 -13.32 -20.85 9.15
C ALA A 430 -13.10 -21.07 7.64
N THR A 431 -12.93 -20.00 6.87
CA THR A 431 -12.66 -20.06 5.43
C THR A 431 -11.30 -20.67 5.15
N TYR A 432 -10.25 -20.19 5.80
CA TYR A 432 -8.90 -20.72 5.63
C TYR A 432 -8.76 -22.16 6.12
N HIS A 433 -9.48 -22.54 7.18
CA HIS A 433 -9.54 -23.94 7.62
C HIS A 433 -10.17 -24.86 6.56
N LYS A 434 -11.29 -24.43 5.93
CA LYS A 434 -11.91 -25.18 4.82
C LYS A 434 -10.97 -25.30 3.61
N ALA A 435 -10.28 -24.21 3.26
CA ALA A 435 -9.30 -24.19 2.19
C ALA A 435 -8.14 -25.16 2.46
N TYR A 436 -7.58 -25.14 3.68
CA TYR A 436 -6.55 -26.07 4.13
C TYR A 436 -7.02 -27.53 4.02
N GLU A 437 -8.22 -27.87 4.51
CA GLU A 437 -8.73 -29.24 4.43
C GLU A 437 -8.97 -29.70 2.99
N ALA A 438 -9.50 -28.82 2.12
CA ALA A 438 -9.65 -29.11 0.69
C ALA A 438 -8.29 -29.36 0.02
N SER A 439 -7.29 -28.54 0.34
CA SER A 439 -5.93 -28.71 -0.16
C SER A 439 -5.28 -29.99 0.35
N ARG A 440 -5.47 -30.33 1.62
CA ARG A 440 -4.96 -31.56 2.25
C ARG A 440 -5.49 -32.81 1.54
N ILE A 441 -6.79 -32.84 1.24
CA ILE A 441 -7.40 -33.93 0.49
C ILE A 441 -6.83 -34.01 -0.94
N ASN A 442 -6.63 -32.87 -1.60
CA ASN A 442 -6.03 -32.82 -2.93
C ASN A 442 -4.57 -33.28 -2.94
N ALA A 443 -3.77 -32.86 -1.97
CA ALA A 443 -2.39 -33.28 -1.81
C ALA A 443 -2.28 -34.80 -1.59
N GLU A 444 -3.12 -35.39 -0.73
CA GLU A 444 -3.13 -36.85 -0.53
C GLU A 444 -3.53 -37.59 -1.83
N ARG A 445 -4.46 -37.04 -2.60
CA ARG A 445 -4.91 -37.62 -3.87
C ARG A 445 -3.85 -37.53 -4.98
N LEU A 446 -3.16 -36.40 -5.08
CA LEU A 446 -2.22 -36.09 -6.18
C LEU A 446 -0.78 -36.51 -5.86
N CYS A 447 -0.42 -36.53 -4.58
CA CYS A 447 0.93 -36.80 -4.07
C CYS A 447 0.88 -37.89 -2.97
N PRO A 448 0.29 -39.08 -3.22
CA PRO A 448 -0.01 -40.06 -2.18
C PRO A 448 1.25 -40.52 -1.42
N GLY A 449 1.16 -40.50 -0.09
CA GLY A 449 2.26 -40.91 0.80
C GLY A 449 3.42 -39.92 0.90
N ARG A 450 3.37 -38.78 0.20
CA ARG A 450 4.36 -37.71 0.36
C ARG A 450 3.96 -36.80 1.52
N GLN A 451 4.93 -36.48 2.35
CA GLN A 451 4.72 -35.56 3.46
C GLN A 451 4.73 -34.11 2.95
N PRO A 452 3.92 -33.20 3.52
CA PRO A 452 4.07 -31.78 3.31
C PRO A 452 5.46 -31.30 3.70
N PHE A 453 5.91 -30.19 3.11
CA PHE A 453 7.16 -29.55 3.49
C PHE A 453 7.16 -29.18 4.98
N THR A 454 8.30 -29.39 5.64
CA THR A 454 8.48 -29.00 7.03
C THR A 454 8.43 -27.48 7.16
N LEU A 455 7.82 -27.00 8.24
CA LEU A 455 7.83 -25.60 8.63
C LEU A 455 8.86 -25.43 9.75
N GLY A 456 9.59 -24.32 9.74
CA GLY A 456 10.56 -24.05 10.80
C GLY A 456 9.90 -23.85 12.16
N LEU A 457 10.73 -23.91 13.20
CA LEU A 457 10.29 -23.75 14.57
C LEU A 457 9.73 -22.34 14.79
N GLY A 458 8.57 -22.26 15.43
CA GLY A 458 7.91 -20.98 15.77
C GLY A 458 6.90 -20.47 14.74
N VAL A 459 6.84 -21.04 13.53
CA VAL A 459 5.86 -20.62 12.49
C VAL A 459 4.41 -20.83 12.97
N GLU A 460 4.16 -21.92 13.68
CA GLU A 460 2.82 -22.23 14.22
C GLU A 460 2.37 -21.23 15.30
N THR A 461 3.27 -20.84 16.20
CA THR A 461 2.92 -20.03 17.37
C THR A 461 3.10 -18.53 17.17
N SER A 462 4.15 -18.13 16.45
CA SER A 462 4.52 -16.73 16.25
C SER A 462 4.37 -16.26 14.81
N GLY A 463 4.19 -17.18 13.85
CA GLY A 463 4.19 -16.85 12.42
C GLY A 463 5.58 -16.67 11.81
N LEU A 464 6.64 -16.68 12.63
CA LEU A 464 8.02 -16.50 12.20
C LEU A 464 8.79 -17.80 12.23
N ASP A 465 9.61 -18.03 11.21
CA ASP A 465 10.65 -19.07 11.25
C ASP A 465 11.81 -18.57 12.11
N LEU A 466 11.86 -19.05 13.36
CA LEU A 466 12.83 -18.59 14.35
C LEU A 466 14.26 -19.06 14.04
N GLU A 467 14.42 -20.18 13.33
CA GLU A 467 15.73 -20.69 12.93
C GLU A 467 16.30 -19.84 11.80
N GLU A 468 15.49 -19.56 10.78
CA GLU A 468 15.85 -18.67 9.68
C GLU A 468 16.15 -17.25 10.19
N ARG A 469 15.29 -16.71 11.07
CA ARG A 469 15.51 -15.40 11.69
C ARG A 469 16.84 -15.34 12.45
N MET A 470 17.18 -16.40 13.20
CA MET A 470 18.46 -16.47 13.92
C MET A 470 19.65 -16.49 12.96
N ALA A 471 19.55 -17.26 11.87
CA ALA A 471 20.59 -17.34 10.85
C ALA A 471 20.83 -15.98 10.17
N ASN A 472 19.75 -15.29 9.79
CA ASN A 472 19.82 -13.97 9.16
C ASN A 472 20.46 -12.92 10.09
N LEU A 473 20.01 -12.85 11.35
CA LEU A 473 20.60 -11.94 12.34
C LEU A 473 22.09 -12.22 12.58
N THR A 474 22.46 -13.50 12.63
CA THR A 474 23.86 -13.91 12.79
C THR A 474 24.71 -13.46 11.60
N SER A 475 24.20 -13.65 10.37
CA SER A 475 24.87 -13.16 9.15
C SER A 475 25.03 -11.65 9.17
N TYR A 476 24.01 -10.90 9.59
CA TYR A 476 24.08 -9.42 9.69
C TYR A 476 25.11 -8.95 10.70
N ILE A 477 25.23 -9.64 11.84
CA ILE A 477 26.27 -9.36 12.84
C ILE A 477 27.66 -9.58 12.26
N GLU A 478 27.90 -10.74 11.63
CA GLU A 478 29.20 -11.09 11.05
C GLU A 478 29.62 -10.12 9.93
N ASP A 479 28.68 -9.77 9.04
CA ASP A 479 28.91 -8.81 7.96
C ASP A 479 29.20 -7.41 8.51
N SER A 480 28.44 -6.96 9.51
CA SER A 480 28.64 -5.64 10.13
C SER A 480 29.96 -5.55 10.91
N GLN A 481 30.36 -6.62 11.60
CA GLN A 481 31.66 -6.70 12.28
C GLN A 481 32.81 -6.63 11.27
N SER A 482 32.68 -7.34 10.15
CA SER A 482 33.67 -7.32 9.08
C SER A 482 33.79 -5.93 8.44
N GLN A 483 32.67 -5.23 8.25
CA GLN A 483 32.66 -3.85 7.74
C GLN A 483 33.29 -2.87 8.74
N ALA A 484 32.93 -2.94 10.02
CA ALA A 484 33.52 -2.08 11.06
C ALA A 484 35.05 -2.25 11.14
N ALA A 485 35.55 -3.50 11.08
CA ALA A 485 36.98 -3.77 11.03
C ALA A 485 37.65 -3.17 9.78
N ALA A 486 37.03 -3.31 8.61
CA ALA A 486 37.54 -2.73 7.37
C ALA A 486 37.62 -1.19 7.41
N ILE A 487 36.64 -0.54 8.06
CA ILE A 487 36.66 0.91 8.28
C ILE A 487 37.80 1.29 9.21
N GLN A 488 38.01 0.56 10.30
CA GLN A 488 39.14 0.81 11.22
C GLN A 488 40.50 0.65 10.53
N ASP A 489 40.65 -0.36 9.67
CA ASP A 489 41.85 -0.56 8.85
C ASP A 489 42.06 0.58 7.82
N TRP A 490 40.97 1.14 7.30
CA TRP A 490 41.03 2.33 6.45
C TRP A 490 41.46 3.56 7.24
N MET A 491 40.87 3.79 8.42
CA MET A 491 41.21 4.91 9.31
C MET A 491 42.68 4.89 9.75
N ALA A 492 43.29 3.70 9.88
CA ALA A 492 44.70 3.55 10.21
C ALA A 492 45.66 4.12 9.14
N GLN A 493 45.16 4.37 7.92
CA GLN A 493 45.93 4.96 6.81
C GLN A 493 45.91 6.49 6.82
N LEU A 494 45.04 7.11 7.63
CA LEU A 494 44.90 8.57 7.70
C LEU A 494 46.15 9.23 8.31
N PRO A 495 46.52 10.43 7.85
CA PRO A 495 47.58 11.23 8.45
C PRO A 495 47.37 11.43 9.96
N ALA A 496 48.45 11.31 10.72
CA ALA A 496 48.43 11.47 12.19
C ALA A 496 48.60 12.93 12.64
N ASP A 497 48.82 13.86 11.70
CA ASP A 497 49.11 15.27 11.96
C ASP A 497 47.85 16.17 12.00
N GLY A 498 46.65 15.57 11.99
CA GLY A 498 45.37 16.28 12.07
C GLY A 498 44.94 16.93 10.74
N THR A 499 45.59 16.58 9.63
CA THR A 499 45.28 17.17 8.31
C THR A 499 44.09 16.52 7.60
N ALA A 500 43.46 15.50 8.20
CA ALA A 500 42.34 14.73 7.65
C ALA A 500 41.23 14.50 8.70
N ASP A 501 40.92 15.54 9.49
CA ASP A 501 40.04 15.45 10.64
C ASP A 501 38.58 15.18 10.25
N GLN A 502 38.08 15.78 9.16
CA GLN A 502 36.71 15.53 8.69
C GLN A 502 36.57 14.08 8.21
N ALA A 503 37.53 13.59 7.42
CA ALA A 503 37.53 12.20 6.96
C ALA A 503 37.57 11.21 8.14
N ARG A 504 38.34 11.53 9.19
CA ARG A 504 38.39 10.73 10.42
C ARG A 504 37.05 10.72 11.16
N LYS A 505 36.39 11.88 11.26
CA LYS A 505 35.08 12.02 11.90
C LYS A 505 34.03 11.17 11.18
N LEU A 506 33.90 11.31 9.86
CA LEU A 506 32.95 10.54 9.05
C LEU A 506 33.18 9.02 9.15
N ALA A 507 34.43 8.58 9.14
CA ALA A 507 34.75 7.16 9.30
C ALA A 507 34.43 6.64 10.70
N GLN A 508 34.68 7.43 11.75
CA GLN A 508 34.33 7.06 13.12
C GLN A 508 32.81 6.98 13.31
N GLU A 509 32.04 7.92 12.75
CA GLU A 509 30.57 7.87 12.77
C GLU A 509 30.04 6.61 12.09
N ALA A 510 30.63 6.23 10.95
CA ALA A 510 30.28 4.98 10.27
C ALA A 510 30.59 3.73 11.11
N VAL A 511 31.72 3.70 11.83
CA VAL A 511 32.01 2.61 12.80
C VAL A 511 30.95 2.57 13.90
N ASN A 512 30.66 3.71 14.52
CA ASN A 512 29.68 3.80 15.60
C ASN A 512 28.29 3.31 15.15
N LYS A 513 27.84 3.71 13.95
CA LYS A 513 26.58 3.24 13.36
C LYS A 513 26.57 1.72 13.18
N LYS A 514 27.70 1.12 12.77
CA LYS A 514 27.83 -0.34 12.63
C LYS A 514 27.83 -1.05 13.99
N GLU A 515 28.51 -0.50 14.99
CA GLU A 515 28.53 -1.06 16.35
C GLU A 515 27.15 -1.03 17.00
N GLN A 516 26.41 0.07 16.85
CA GLN A 516 25.03 0.18 17.33
C GLN A 516 24.11 -0.85 16.65
N TYR A 517 24.20 -1.00 15.32
CA TYR A 517 23.43 -1.99 14.59
C TYR A 517 23.73 -3.43 15.03
N ILE A 518 25.00 -3.74 15.30
CA ILE A 518 25.42 -5.04 15.85
C ILE A 518 24.77 -5.27 17.21
N GLU A 519 24.77 -4.27 18.10
CA GLU A 519 24.15 -4.39 19.43
C GLU A 519 22.65 -4.68 19.32
N THR A 520 21.93 -3.95 18.47
CA THR A 520 20.51 -4.21 18.19
C THR A 520 20.28 -5.63 17.68
N CYS A 521 21.08 -6.11 16.71
CA CYS A 521 20.96 -7.47 16.20
C CYS A 521 21.23 -8.52 17.28
N MET A 522 22.24 -8.29 18.15
CA MET A 522 22.55 -9.19 19.26
C MET A 522 21.41 -9.26 20.28
N GLU A 523 20.74 -8.15 20.57
CA GLU A 523 19.57 -8.13 21.44
C GLU A 523 18.42 -8.94 20.84
N GLN A 524 18.14 -8.76 19.55
CA GLN A 524 17.15 -9.56 18.84
C GLN A 524 17.50 -11.05 18.84
N CYS A 525 18.77 -11.42 18.63
CA CYS A 525 19.23 -12.80 18.75
C CYS A 525 18.93 -13.39 20.13
N ARG A 526 19.15 -12.62 21.22
CA ARG A 526 18.80 -13.09 22.57
C ARG A 526 17.29 -13.33 22.71
N GLY A 527 16.47 -12.45 22.14
CA GLY A 527 15.01 -12.62 22.09
C GLY A 527 14.59 -13.89 21.38
N VAL A 528 15.14 -14.14 20.18
CA VAL A 528 14.85 -15.36 19.39
C VAL A 528 15.33 -16.61 20.12
N ALA A 529 16.53 -16.59 20.72
CA ALA A 529 17.07 -17.71 21.49
C ALA A 529 16.16 -18.07 22.67
N LEU A 530 15.68 -17.08 23.42
CA LEU A 530 14.73 -17.29 24.52
C LEU A 530 13.42 -17.91 24.04
N SER A 531 12.92 -17.53 22.87
CA SER A 531 11.71 -18.13 22.26
C SER A 531 11.95 -19.58 21.85
N LEU A 532 13.11 -19.90 21.28
CA LEU A 532 13.50 -21.27 20.94
C LEU A 532 13.69 -22.15 22.19
N GLU A 533 14.30 -21.63 23.26
CA GLU A 533 14.51 -22.34 24.53
C GLU A 533 13.22 -22.64 25.29
N LYS A 534 12.24 -21.72 25.21
CA LYS A 534 10.90 -21.94 25.78
C LYS A 534 10.13 -23.05 25.06
N GLY A 535 10.69 -23.59 23.98
CA GLY A 535 10.19 -24.76 23.28
C GLY A 535 8.97 -24.47 22.42
N VAL A 536 8.73 -23.20 22.09
CA VAL A 536 7.53 -22.72 21.39
C VAL A 536 6.22 -23.05 22.11
#